data_AF-A0A5M9WVP7-F1
#
_entry.id   AF-A0A5M9WVP7-F1
#
_cell.length_a   1.000
_cell.length_b   1.000
_cell.length_c   1.000
_cell.angle_alpha   90.00
_cell.angle_beta   90.00
_cell.angle_gamma   90.00
#
_symmetry.space_group_name_H-M   'P 1'
#
loop_
_entity.id
_entity.type
_entity.pdbx_description
1 polymer ?
#
loop_
_entity_poly.entity_id
_entity_poly.type
_entity_poly.pdbx_seq_one_letter_code
_entity_poly.pdbx_strand_id
1 'polypeptide(L)'
;MRGVIILKKTTWVSKLTSAMATGAAAFLLFSGLASAHVTVNPSVAQTSAWQTYTIKVPSEKELPTTKITLKIPEGVAFKQYQPLAGWKITTEKNDSKEVTSITWEIDGDNQGILAGQFQQFNFVAQNPKTETEVAWDAFQYYSDGSIVEWTGQPGANSPHSITTISEDPATTGNAAAGGTSNGHDSAGTAGTATGDKASDTATDGKKGNDDTTLGDALSDTVTGQPNNTDSDAGTLKLQQATLIVSILALIMSFLGIALATRRKKR
;
A
#
# COMPACT_ATOMS: atom_id res chain seq x y z
N MET A 1 -49.62 3.26 67.76
CA MET A 1 -49.31 3.34 66.32
C MET A 1 -47.83 3.02 66.12
N ARG A 2 -47.48 1.90 65.47
CA ARG A 2 -46.10 1.59 65.06
C ARG A 2 -46.13 1.35 63.55
N GLY A 3 -45.57 2.29 62.78
CA GLY A 3 -45.51 2.23 61.33
C GLY A 3 -44.37 1.32 60.87
N VAL A 4 -44.68 0.36 60.00
CA VAL A 4 -43.70 -0.47 59.30
C VAL A 4 -43.26 0.28 58.04
N ILE A 5 -41.96 0.56 57.91
CA ILE A 5 -41.38 1.14 56.69
C ILE A 5 -40.85 0.00 55.83
N ILE A 6 -41.46 -0.21 54.66
CA ILE A 6 -41.01 -1.15 53.64
C ILE A 6 -40.00 -0.44 52.74
N LEU A 7 -38.74 -0.88 52.79
CA LEU A 7 -37.67 -0.37 51.94
C LEU A 7 -37.71 -1.07 50.57
N LYS A 8 -38.13 -0.37 49.51
CA LYS A 8 -38.08 -0.89 48.14
C LYS A 8 -36.63 -0.99 47.66
N LYS A 9 -36.16 -2.20 47.35
CA LYS A 9 -34.84 -2.43 46.73
C LYS A 9 -34.83 -1.87 45.31
N THR A 10 -34.03 -0.82 45.10
CA THR A 10 -33.88 -0.10 43.84
C THR A 10 -33.34 -0.99 42.74
N THR A 11 -34.06 -1.07 41.62
CA THR A 11 -33.78 -1.81 40.38
C THR A 11 -32.58 -1.31 39.56
N TRP A 12 -31.70 -0.49 40.15
CA TRP A 12 -30.66 0.26 39.42
C TRP A 12 -29.48 -0.59 38.95
N VAL A 13 -29.23 -1.73 39.61
CA VAL A 13 -28.09 -2.62 39.27
C VAL A 13 -28.33 -3.37 37.95
N SER A 14 -29.60 -3.56 37.55
CA SER A 14 -29.96 -4.27 36.30
C SER A 14 -29.74 -3.47 35.02
N LYS A 15 -29.66 -2.13 35.11
CA LYS A 15 -29.52 -1.26 33.93
C LYS A 15 -28.07 -1.03 33.52
N LEU A 16 -27.12 -1.22 34.43
CA LEU A 16 -25.69 -1.03 34.15
C LEU A 16 -25.08 -2.23 33.39
N THR A 17 -25.55 -3.44 33.67
CA THR A 17 -25.10 -4.66 32.98
C THR A 17 -25.56 -4.74 31.51
N SER A 18 -26.77 -4.25 31.21
CA SER A 18 -27.31 -4.26 29.84
C SER A 18 -26.59 -3.28 28.89
N ALA A 19 -26.07 -2.16 29.41
CA ALA A 19 -25.36 -1.17 28.60
C ALA A 19 -23.94 -1.62 28.20
N MET A 20 -23.22 -2.33 29.09
CA MET A 20 -21.90 -2.90 28.77
C MET A 20 -21.99 -4.06 27.77
N ALA A 21 -23.00 -4.93 27.87
CA ALA A 21 -23.17 -6.05 26.94
C ALA A 21 -23.48 -5.58 25.51
N THR A 22 -24.27 -4.52 25.36
CA THR A 22 -24.61 -3.94 24.04
C THR A 22 -23.41 -3.23 23.42
N GLY A 23 -22.59 -2.54 24.23
CA GLY A 23 -21.35 -1.91 23.77
C GLY A 23 -20.32 -2.92 23.28
N ALA A 24 -20.13 -4.03 24.00
CA ALA A 24 -19.20 -5.09 23.59
C ALA A 24 -19.62 -5.77 22.27
N ALA A 25 -20.94 -6.00 22.08
CA ALA A 25 -21.47 -6.54 20.83
C ALA A 25 -21.26 -5.60 19.63
N ALA A 26 -21.38 -4.28 19.84
CA ALA A 26 -21.14 -3.28 18.79
C ALA A 26 -19.65 -3.16 18.39
N PHE A 27 -18.71 -3.37 19.32
CA PHE A 27 -17.28 -3.41 19.02
C PHE A 27 -16.85 -4.66 18.22
N LEU A 28 -17.50 -5.82 18.44
CA LEU A 28 -17.25 -7.04 17.66
C LEU A 28 -17.71 -6.92 16.20
N LEU A 29 -18.65 -6.03 15.89
CA LEU A 29 -19.09 -5.76 14.52
C LEU A 29 -18.13 -4.84 13.74
N PHE A 30 -17.15 -4.24 14.43
CA PHE A 30 -16.13 -3.36 13.88
C PHE A 30 -14.74 -4.00 13.86
N SER A 31 -14.62 -5.34 13.96
CA SER A 31 -13.40 -6.04 13.55
C SER A 31 -13.26 -5.87 12.04
N GLY A 32 -12.71 -4.71 11.67
CA GLY A 32 -12.62 -4.23 10.31
C GLY A 32 -12.02 -5.29 9.43
N LEU A 33 -12.60 -5.42 8.24
CA LEU A 33 -11.96 -5.99 7.08
C LEU A 33 -10.69 -5.15 6.83
N ALA A 34 -9.61 -5.42 7.57
CA ALA A 34 -8.29 -4.99 7.18
C ALA A 34 -8.05 -5.75 5.88
N SER A 35 -8.32 -5.11 4.75
CA SER A 35 -8.18 -5.67 3.40
C SER A 35 -6.75 -6.17 3.25
N ALA A 36 -6.55 -7.48 3.39
CA ALA A 36 -5.26 -8.14 3.37
C ALA A 36 -5.12 -8.95 2.07
N HIS A 37 -5.46 -8.29 0.96
CA HIS A 37 -5.28 -8.87 -0.37
C HIS A 37 -3.80 -9.02 -0.71
N VAL A 38 -3.48 -10.15 -1.36
CA VAL A 38 -2.21 -10.30 -2.06
C VAL A 38 -2.17 -9.30 -3.21
N THR A 39 -1.08 -8.54 -3.29
CA THR A 39 -0.89 -7.54 -4.35
C THR A 39 0.43 -7.77 -5.07
N VAL A 40 0.48 -7.43 -6.36
CA VAL A 40 1.68 -7.48 -7.20
C VAL A 40 1.92 -6.09 -7.75
N ASN A 41 3.13 -5.56 -7.50
CA ASN A 41 3.57 -4.27 -8.02
C ASN A 41 4.64 -4.46 -9.10
N PRO A 42 4.68 -3.59 -10.13
CA PRO A 42 3.80 -2.44 -10.32
C PRO A 42 2.40 -2.84 -10.85
N SER A 43 1.40 -2.01 -10.59
CA SER A 43 0.04 -2.16 -11.13
C SER A 43 -0.09 -1.71 -12.58
N VAL A 44 0.89 -0.97 -13.11
CA VAL A 44 0.99 -0.59 -14.53
C VAL A 44 2.43 -0.80 -14.98
N ALA A 45 2.65 -1.41 -16.14
CA ALA A 45 3.99 -1.66 -16.69
C ALA A 45 4.05 -1.51 -18.21
N GLN A 46 5.25 -1.25 -18.71
CA GLN A 46 5.53 -1.05 -20.14
C GLN A 46 5.48 -2.40 -20.91
N THR A 47 5.01 -2.39 -22.17
CA THR A 47 5.06 -3.58 -23.06
C THR A 47 6.50 -4.03 -23.28
N SER A 48 6.72 -5.35 -23.43
CA SER A 48 8.02 -6.00 -23.67
C SER A 48 9.12 -5.73 -22.63
N ALA A 49 8.86 -4.93 -21.59
CA ALA A 49 9.85 -4.51 -20.62
C ALA A 49 10.25 -5.66 -19.70
N TRP A 50 11.50 -5.63 -19.27
CA TRP A 50 11.99 -6.46 -18.17
C TRP A 50 11.66 -5.75 -16.88
N GLN A 51 10.71 -6.30 -16.13
CA GLN A 51 10.13 -5.68 -14.97
C GLN A 51 10.46 -6.49 -13.73
N THR A 52 10.93 -5.81 -12.67
CA THR A 52 10.92 -6.37 -11.34
C THR A 52 9.51 -6.26 -10.78
N TYR A 53 8.94 -7.41 -10.44
CA TYR A 53 7.67 -7.53 -9.76
C TYR A 53 7.87 -7.86 -8.29
N THR A 54 7.06 -7.23 -7.45
CA THR A 54 7.02 -7.48 -6.00
C THR A 54 5.62 -7.95 -5.63
N ILE A 55 5.51 -9.23 -5.24
CA ILE A 55 4.31 -9.74 -4.58
C ILE A 55 4.39 -9.39 -3.09
N LYS A 56 3.34 -8.77 -2.54
CA LYS A 56 3.17 -8.52 -1.11
C LYS A 56 2.05 -9.43 -0.60
N VAL A 57 2.38 -10.24 0.40
CA VAL A 57 1.46 -11.21 1.01
C VAL A 57 1.31 -10.89 2.49
N PRO A 58 0.17 -10.34 2.93
CA PRO A 58 -0.18 -10.23 4.34
C PRO A 58 -0.73 -11.56 4.90
N SER A 59 -0.63 -11.78 6.21
CA SER A 59 -1.36 -12.87 6.88
C SER A 59 -2.74 -12.38 7.34
N GLU A 60 -3.81 -13.01 6.86
CA GLU A 60 -5.20 -12.67 7.21
C GLU A 60 -5.72 -13.45 8.42
N LYS A 61 -4.96 -14.45 8.87
CA LYS A 61 -5.36 -15.36 9.95
C LYS A 61 -4.41 -15.23 11.13
N GLU A 62 -4.90 -15.69 12.28
CA GLU A 62 -4.08 -15.95 13.47
C GLU A 62 -3.17 -17.18 13.33
N LEU A 63 -3.00 -17.67 12.09
CA LEU A 63 -2.17 -18.81 11.73
C LEU A 63 -1.05 -18.35 10.78
N PRO A 64 0.17 -18.89 10.91
CA PRO A 64 1.25 -18.57 9.98
C PRO A 64 0.96 -18.98 8.54
N THR A 65 1.28 -18.11 7.59
CA THR A 65 1.42 -18.50 6.18
C THR A 65 2.77 -19.18 5.97
N THR A 66 2.76 -20.41 5.46
CA THR A 66 3.96 -21.26 5.33
C THR A 66 4.39 -21.47 3.89
N LYS A 67 3.52 -21.23 2.91
CA LYS A 67 3.83 -21.35 1.49
C LYS A 67 3.00 -20.40 0.64
N ILE A 68 3.60 -19.83 -0.38
CA ILE A 68 2.96 -19.03 -1.42
C ILE A 68 3.32 -19.60 -2.78
N THR A 69 2.33 -19.86 -3.61
CA THR A 69 2.53 -20.17 -5.03
C THR A 69 1.90 -19.08 -5.87
N LEU A 70 2.68 -18.52 -6.80
CA LEU A 70 2.22 -17.54 -7.79
C LEU A 70 2.27 -18.18 -9.17
N LYS A 71 1.16 -18.11 -9.93
CA LYS A 71 1.12 -18.49 -11.34
C LYS A 71 1.72 -17.38 -12.20
N ILE A 72 2.53 -17.77 -13.17
CA ILE A 72 3.04 -16.86 -14.19
C ILE A 72 2.00 -16.79 -15.31
N PRO A 73 1.39 -15.62 -15.56
CA PRO A 73 0.31 -15.49 -16.53
C PRO A 73 0.81 -15.69 -17.96
N GLU A 74 -0.10 -16.05 -18.87
CA GLU A 74 0.22 -16.21 -20.28
C GLU A 74 0.83 -14.92 -20.86
N GLY A 75 1.84 -15.08 -21.73
CA GLY A 75 2.56 -13.96 -22.33
C GLY A 75 3.60 -13.27 -21.43
N VAL A 76 3.62 -13.56 -20.13
CA VAL A 76 4.67 -13.12 -19.21
C VAL A 76 5.80 -14.16 -19.19
N ALA A 77 7.02 -13.75 -19.51
CA ALA A 77 8.17 -14.64 -19.50
C ALA A 77 8.99 -14.44 -18.22
N PHE A 78 8.85 -15.34 -17.24
CA PHE A 78 9.65 -15.34 -16.01
C PHE A 78 11.15 -15.52 -16.31
N LYS A 79 12.02 -14.84 -15.53
CA LYS A 79 13.47 -14.81 -15.76
C LYS A 79 14.27 -15.23 -14.55
N GLN A 80 14.04 -14.59 -13.41
CA GLN A 80 14.79 -14.86 -12.18
C GLN A 80 14.01 -14.41 -10.95
N TYR A 81 14.35 -14.96 -9.80
CA TYR A 81 13.82 -14.55 -8.50
C TYR A 81 14.94 -14.06 -7.60
N GLN A 82 14.61 -13.21 -6.64
CA GLN A 82 15.55 -12.82 -5.59
C GLN A 82 15.66 -13.95 -4.55
N PRO A 83 16.86 -14.48 -4.25
CA PRO A 83 17.05 -15.41 -3.13
C PRO A 83 16.57 -14.78 -1.82
N LEU A 84 15.95 -15.59 -0.96
CA LEU A 84 15.41 -15.12 0.31
C LEU A 84 15.74 -16.12 1.42
N ALA A 85 16.47 -15.66 2.44
CA ALA A 85 16.86 -16.50 3.57
C ALA A 85 15.63 -17.03 4.32
N GLY A 86 15.68 -18.30 4.72
CA GLY A 86 14.56 -18.97 5.39
C GLY A 86 13.39 -19.34 4.45
N TRP A 87 13.54 -19.16 3.14
CA TRP A 87 12.53 -19.55 2.15
C TRP A 87 13.17 -20.40 1.05
N LYS A 88 12.65 -21.61 0.86
CA LYS A 88 12.95 -22.44 -0.29
C LYS A 88 12.11 -21.96 -1.47
N ILE A 89 12.78 -21.70 -2.60
CA ILE A 89 12.14 -21.19 -3.82
C ILE A 89 12.23 -22.25 -4.91
N THR A 90 11.09 -22.62 -5.48
CA THR A 90 11.01 -23.58 -6.60
C THR A 90 10.21 -23.00 -7.76
N THR A 91 10.45 -23.53 -8.96
CA THR A 91 9.71 -23.17 -10.17
C THR A 91 9.20 -24.41 -10.86
N GLU A 92 7.98 -24.36 -11.39
CA GLU A 92 7.45 -25.38 -12.28
C GLU A 92 7.59 -24.91 -13.72
N LYS A 93 7.81 -25.84 -14.65
CA LYS A 93 7.96 -25.56 -16.08
C LYS A 93 7.00 -26.40 -16.90
N ASN A 94 6.51 -25.85 -18.00
CA ASN A 94 5.77 -26.60 -19.01
C ASN A 94 6.72 -27.42 -19.92
N ASP A 95 6.14 -28.13 -20.88
CA ASP A 95 6.88 -28.95 -21.86
C ASP A 95 7.85 -28.11 -22.71
N SER A 96 7.48 -26.87 -22.99
CA SER A 96 8.31 -25.85 -23.69
C SER A 96 9.43 -25.27 -22.81
N LYS A 97 9.60 -25.74 -21.58
CA LYS A 97 10.58 -25.28 -20.58
C LYS A 97 10.37 -23.86 -20.07
N GLU A 98 9.19 -23.28 -20.29
CA GLU A 98 8.80 -21.99 -19.75
C GLU A 98 8.32 -22.17 -18.31
N VAL A 99 8.70 -21.25 -17.43
CA VAL A 99 8.27 -21.28 -16.03
C VAL A 99 6.81 -20.84 -15.94
N THR A 100 5.96 -21.69 -15.39
CA THR A 100 4.51 -21.47 -15.26
C THR A 100 4.08 -21.13 -13.83
N SER A 101 4.94 -21.42 -12.84
CA SER A 101 4.71 -21.04 -11.45
C SER A 101 6.03 -20.85 -10.71
N ILE A 102 5.97 -20.01 -9.67
CA ILE A 102 7.02 -19.87 -8.67
C ILE A 102 6.41 -20.09 -7.28
N THR A 103 7.09 -20.84 -6.44
CA THR A 103 6.66 -21.15 -5.07
C THR A 103 7.72 -20.75 -4.07
N TRP A 104 7.31 -20.04 -3.03
CA TRP A 104 8.09 -19.75 -1.83
C TRP A 104 7.52 -20.56 -0.67
N GLU A 105 8.31 -21.45 -0.10
CA GLU A 105 7.95 -22.28 1.05
C GLU A 105 8.94 -22.04 2.18
N ILE A 106 8.48 -22.02 3.43
CA ILE A 106 9.37 -21.87 4.58
C ILE A 106 10.46 -22.94 4.57
N ASP A 107 11.66 -22.56 5.00
CA ASP A 107 12.82 -23.44 5.10
C ASP A 107 13.61 -23.14 6.39
N GLY A 108 14.26 -24.16 6.95
CA GLY A 108 14.96 -24.07 8.23
C GLY A 108 14.06 -23.61 9.38
N ASP A 109 14.54 -22.66 10.18
CA ASP A 109 13.86 -22.16 11.39
C ASP A 109 12.82 -21.06 11.10
N ASN A 110 12.49 -20.80 9.83
CA ASN A 110 11.50 -19.80 9.47
C ASN A 110 10.09 -20.25 9.88
N GLN A 111 9.42 -19.43 10.69
CA GLN A 111 8.06 -19.69 11.18
C GLN A 111 6.96 -19.24 10.21
N GLY A 112 7.34 -18.65 9.06
CA GLY A 112 6.42 -18.12 8.06
C GLY A 112 5.95 -16.69 8.37
N ILE A 113 4.88 -16.27 7.69
CA ILE A 113 4.29 -14.95 7.89
C ILE A 113 3.29 -15.04 9.03
N LEU A 114 3.64 -14.51 10.21
CA LEU A 114 2.80 -14.58 11.40
C LEU A 114 1.61 -13.62 11.32
N ALA A 115 0.67 -13.77 12.25
CA ALA A 115 -0.48 -12.87 12.38
C ALA A 115 -0.06 -11.40 12.44
N GLY A 116 -0.73 -10.55 11.65
CA GLY A 116 -0.43 -9.11 11.56
C GLY A 116 0.86 -8.75 10.80
N GLN A 117 1.59 -9.74 10.26
CA GLN A 117 2.78 -9.51 9.44
C GLN A 117 2.43 -9.58 7.93
N PHE A 118 3.36 -9.08 7.12
CA PHE A 118 3.38 -9.33 5.68
C PHE A 118 4.80 -9.70 5.24
N GLN A 119 4.91 -10.40 4.12
CA GLN A 119 6.17 -10.68 3.44
C GLN A 119 6.10 -10.19 2.00
N GLN A 120 7.25 -9.79 1.47
CA GLN A 120 7.40 -9.49 0.05
C GLN A 120 8.31 -10.51 -0.63
N PHE A 121 7.98 -10.88 -1.85
CA PHE A 121 8.82 -11.70 -2.70
C PHE A 121 9.03 -11.00 -4.04
N ASN A 122 10.27 -10.98 -4.51
CA ASN A 122 10.66 -10.26 -5.71
C ASN A 122 11.08 -11.23 -6.81
N PHE A 123 10.64 -10.93 -8.03
CA PHE A 123 11.05 -11.66 -9.22
C PHE A 123 11.14 -10.72 -10.43
N VAL A 124 11.87 -11.12 -11.45
CA VAL A 124 11.95 -10.42 -12.72
C VAL A 124 11.27 -11.25 -13.79
N ALA A 125 10.40 -10.61 -14.55
CA ALA A 125 9.75 -11.18 -15.71
C ALA A 125 9.78 -10.19 -16.88
N GLN A 126 9.61 -10.70 -18.10
CA GLN A 126 9.41 -9.88 -19.28
C GLN A 126 7.92 -9.81 -19.62
N ASN A 127 7.44 -8.60 -19.85
CA ASN A 127 6.02 -8.35 -20.10
C ASN A 127 5.58 -8.78 -21.51
N PRO A 128 4.27 -9.02 -21.70
CA PRO A 128 3.69 -9.22 -23.02
C PRO A 128 4.08 -8.12 -24.00
N LYS A 129 4.13 -8.47 -25.29
CA LYS A 129 4.48 -7.53 -26.37
C LYS A 129 3.35 -6.54 -26.68
N THR A 130 2.12 -6.92 -26.38
CA THR A 130 0.90 -6.14 -26.67
C THR A 130 0.29 -5.63 -25.37
N GLU A 131 -0.47 -4.55 -25.46
CA GLU A 131 -1.25 -4.06 -24.34
C GLU A 131 -2.27 -5.12 -23.88
N THR A 132 -2.37 -5.33 -22.58
CA THR A 132 -3.26 -6.32 -21.97
C THR A 132 -3.32 -6.10 -20.47
N GLU A 133 -4.24 -6.77 -19.78
CA GLU A 133 -4.15 -6.98 -18.34
C GLU A 133 -3.49 -8.33 -18.05
N VAL A 134 -2.64 -8.33 -17.03
CA VAL A 134 -1.95 -9.51 -16.51
C VAL A 134 -2.51 -9.80 -15.13
N ALA A 135 -3.16 -10.96 -15.00
CA ALA A 135 -3.81 -11.42 -13.78
C ALA A 135 -2.92 -12.36 -12.98
N TRP A 136 -2.55 -11.97 -11.76
CA TRP A 136 -1.60 -12.68 -10.90
C TRP A 136 -2.32 -13.59 -9.91
N ASP A 137 -2.65 -14.80 -10.35
CA ASP A 137 -3.26 -15.82 -9.50
C ASP A 137 -2.27 -16.34 -8.45
N ALA A 138 -2.64 -16.23 -7.17
CA ALA A 138 -1.80 -16.65 -6.06
C ALA A 138 -2.53 -17.59 -5.09
N PHE A 139 -1.79 -18.51 -4.49
CA PHE A 139 -2.28 -19.52 -3.56
C PHE A 139 -1.50 -19.40 -2.26
N GLN A 140 -2.20 -19.03 -1.19
CA GLN A 140 -1.62 -18.80 0.12
C GLN A 140 -1.97 -19.95 1.07
N TYR A 141 -0.95 -20.68 1.50
CA TYR A 141 -1.09 -21.85 2.36
C TYR A 141 -0.77 -21.48 3.80
N TYR A 142 -1.65 -21.88 4.71
CA TYR A 142 -1.50 -21.67 6.15
C TYR A 142 -1.00 -22.94 6.84
N SER A 143 -0.49 -22.78 8.06
CA SER A 143 0.06 -23.87 8.87
C SER A 143 -0.94 -24.99 9.21
N ASP A 144 -2.24 -24.72 9.16
CA ASP A 144 -3.31 -25.71 9.36
C ASP A 144 -3.64 -26.50 8.08
N GLY A 145 -2.95 -26.23 6.97
CA GLY A 145 -3.18 -26.82 5.66
C GLY A 145 -4.29 -26.15 4.85
N SER A 146 -4.96 -25.12 5.40
CA SER A 146 -5.94 -24.35 4.65
C SER A 146 -5.28 -23.48 3.57
N ILE A 147 -6.03 -23.20 2.51
CA ILE A 147 -5.56 -22.42 1.36
C ILE A 147 -6.53 -21.27 1.14
N VAL A 148 -5.99 -20.07 0.89
CA VAL A 148 -6.72 -18.94 0.31
C VAL A 148 -6.27 -18.79 -1.13
N GLU A 149 -7.24 -18.77 -2.05
CA GLU A 149 -7.02 -18.66 -3.49
C GLU A 149 -7.33 -17.23 -3.94
N TRP A 150 -6.28 -16.48 -4.26
CA TRP A 150 -6.35 -15.13 -4.80
C TRP A 150 -6.47 -15.20 -6.31
N THR A 151 -7.63 -15.66 -6.78
CA THR A 151 -7.95 -15.91 -8.21
C THR A 151 -9.24 -15.23 -8.65
N GLY A 152 -9.93 -14.57 -7.72
CA GLY A 152 -11.19 -13.89 -7.96
C GLY A 152 -11.03 -12.66 -8.84
N GLN A 153 -12.10 -12.29 -9.53
CA GLN A 153 -12.17 -11.02 -10.27
C GLN A 153 -12.23 -9.82 -9.30
N PRO A 154 -11.94 -8.60 -9.77
CA PRO A 154 -12.12 -7.39 -8.97
C PRO A 154 -13.50 -7.33 -8.30
N GLY A 155 -13.52 -7.08 -6.98
CA GLY A 155 -14.73 -7.06 -6.16
C GLY A 155 -15.11 -8.41 -5.53
N ALA A 156 -14.44 -9.51 -5.88
CA ALA A 156 -14.53 -10.75 -5.12
C ALA A 156 -13.88 -10.61 -3.72
N ASN A 157 -14.18 -11.55 -2.82
CA ASN A 157 -13.57 -11.59 -1.48
C ASN A 157 -12.05 -11.82 -1.53
N SER A 158 -11.59 -12.58 -2.51
CA SER A 158 -10.16 -12.91 -2.70
C SER A 158 -9.76 -12.62 -4.15
N PRO A 159 -9.68 -11.34 -4.54
CA PRO A 159 -9.36 -10.96 -5.91
C PRO A 159 -7.88 -11.20 -6.19
N HIS A 160 -7.55 -11.61 -7.41
CA HIS A 160 -6.15 -11.58 -7.87
C HIS A 160 -5.65 -10.14 -8.04
N SER A 161 -4.34 -9.97 -8.07
CA SER A 161 -3.75 -8.69 -8.43
C SER A 161 -3.70 -8.54 -9.94
N ILE A 162 -4.00 -7.35 -10.45
CA ILE A 162 -3.87 -7.02 -11.88
C ILE A 162 -2.69 -6.08 -12.10
N THR A 163 -1.90 -6.34 -13.15
CA THR A 163 -1.01 -5.36 -13.75
C THR A 163 -1.52 -5.01 -15.15
N THR A 164 -1.81 -3.74 -15.41
CA THR A 164 -2.08 -3.25 -16.76
C THR A 164 -0.77 -3.10 -17.52
N ILE A 165 -0.66 -3.74 -18.67
CA ILE A 165 0.46 -3.61 -19.61
C ILE A 165 0.06 -2.62 -20.69
N SER A 166 0.83 -1.55 -20.85
CA SER A 166 0.56 -0.48 -21.83
C SER A 166 1.85 -0.02 -22.51
N GLU A 167 1.74 0.48 -23.74
CA GLU A 167 2.83 1.14 -24.47
C GLU A 167 3.22 2.50 -23.85
N ASP A 168 2.29 3.11 -23.10
CA ASP A 168 2.49 4.36 -22.37
C ASP A 168 2.00 4.21 -20.90
N PRO A 169 2.85 3.66 -20.01
CA PRO A 169 2.47 3.43 -18.62
C PRO A 169 2.25 4.73 -17.83
N ALA A 170 2.82 5.86 -18.28
CA ALA A 170 2.70 7.13 -17.56
C ALA A 170 1.29 7.71 -17.68
N THR A 171 0.66 7.61 -18.85
CA THR A 171 -0.73 8.05 -19.05
C THR A 171 -1.73 7.09 -18.41
N THR A 172 -1.45 5.78 -18.46
CA THR A 172 -2.29 4.74 -17.85
C THR A 172 -2.30 4.78 -16.32
N GLY A 173 -1.14 5.02 -15.69
CA GLY A 173 -1.02 5.12 -14.23
C GLY A 173 -1.86 6.25 -13.61
N ASN A 174 -2.02 7.36 -14.33
CA ASN A 174 -2.85 8.48 -13.89
C ASN A 174 -4.36 8.21 -14.02
N ALA A 175 -4.79 7.35 -14.95
CA ALA A 175 -6.19 6.96 -15.10
C ALA A 175 -6.65 5.98 -14.00
N ALA A 176 -5.78 5.06 -13.58
CA ALA A 176 -6.07 4.10 -12.50
C ALA A 176 -6.17 4.75 -11.10
N ALA A 177 -5.56 5.94 -10.90
CA ALA A 177 -5.66 6.71 -9.66
C ALA A 177 -6.86 7.68 -9.62
N GLY A 178 -7.62 7.82 -10.71
CA GLY A 178 -8.67 8.84 -10.89
C GLY A 178 -10.11 8.39 -10.65
N GLY A 179 -10.35 7.17 -10.15
CA GLY A 179 -11.68 6.60 -10.01
C GLY A 179 -12.47 7.04 -8.77
N THR A 180 -12.86 8.32 -8.67
CA THR A 180 -14.14 8.79 -8.05
C THR A 180 -14.25 10.31 -8.06
N SER A 181 -14.87 10.88 -9.09
CA SER A 181 -15.79 12.03 -8.94
C SER A 181 -16.59 12.22 -10.24
N ASN A 182 -17.78 11.63 -10.28
CA ASN A 182 -18.83 12.13 -11.15
C ASN A 182 -19.31 13.46 -10.57
N GLY A 183 -18.85 14.57 -11.16
CA GLY A 183 -19.36 15.91 -10.91
C GLY A 183 -19.56 16.60 -12.25
N HIS A 184 -20.82 16.79 -12.63
CA HIS A 184 -21.24 17.61 -13.75
C HIS A 184 -20.62 19.01 -13.66
N ASP A 185 -20.22 19.58 -14.80
CA ASP A 185 -20.90 20.76 -15.35
C ASP A 185 -20.31 21.16 -16.71
N SER A 186 -21.21 21.27 -17.69
CA SER A 186 -20.96 21.88 -19.00
C SER A 186 -21.09 23.40 -18.92
N ALA A 187 -20.09 24.13 -19.40
CA ALA A 187 -20.19 25.42 -20.11
C ALA A 187 -18.75 25.91 -20.39
N GLY A 188 -18.35 26.44 -21.54
CA GLY A 188 -19.06 26.73 -22.77
C GLY A 188 -18.04 27.02 -23.90
N THR A 189 -18.55 26.95 -25.11
CA THR A 189 -17.87 27.27 -26.37
C THR A 189 -17.70 28.79 -26.55
N ALA A 190 -16.51 29.25 -26.96
CA ALA A 190 -16.28 30.20 -28.06
C ALA A 190 -14.81 30.70 -28.08
N GLY A 191 -14.20 30.77 -29.27
CA GLY A 191 -13.04 31.65 -29.51
C GLY A 191 -11.98 31.15 -30.49
N THR A 192 -12.24 31.29 -31.78
CA THR A 192 -11.28 31.14 -32.89
C THR A 192 -10.39 32.37 -33.06
N ALA A 193 -9.08 32.19 -33.30
CA ALA A 193 -8.21 32.95 -34.24
C ALA A 193 -6.75 32.42 -34.11
N THR A 194 -6.15 31.84 -35.16
CA THR A 194 -5.18 32.48 -36.09
C THR A 194 -3.97 33.03 -35.33
N GLY A 195 -2.75 32.50 -35.40
CA GLY A 195 -1.97 32.02 -36.54
C GLY A 195 -0.76 32.96 -36.65
N ASP A 196 0.46 32.47 -36.43
CA ASP A 196 1.61 32.92 -37.22
C ASP A 196 2.83 32.02 -37.10
N LYS A 197 3.56 31.96 -38.22
CA LYS A 197 4.66 31.06 -38.54
C LYS A 197 5.82 31.93 -39.03
N ALA A 198 6.99 31.79 -38.41
CA ALA A 198 8.29 32.20 -38.97
C ALA A 198 9.33 31.31 -38.25
N SER A 199 10.10 30.40 -38.85
CA SER A 199 11.01 30.46 -40.01
C SER A 199 11.99 31.62 -39.94
N ASP A 200 13.20 31.36 -39.45
CA ASP A 200 14.40 31.78 -40.17
C ASP A 200 15.55 30.78 -39.96
N THR A 201 16.35 30.64 -41.01
CA THR A 201 17.45 29.69 -41.21
C THR A 201 18.77 30.48 -41.32
N ALA A 202 19.89 29.77 -41.07
CA ALA A 202 21.22 29.95 -41.68
C ALA A 202 22.35 30.25 -40.66
N THR A 203 23.30 29.31 -40.51
CA THR A 203 24.72 29.35 -40.98
C THR A 203 25.65 30.07 -40.00
N ASP A 204 26.90 29.70 -39.72
CA ASP A 204 27.86 28.69 -40.18
C ASP A 204 29.10 28.80 -39.24
N GLY A 205 29.87 27.71 -39.10
CA GLY A 205 31.32 27.66 -38.82
C GLY A 205 31.91 28.30 -37.54
N LYS A 206 32.59 27.50 -36.70
CA LYS A 206 34.05 27.24 -36.82
C LYS A 206 34.62 26.48 -35.61
N LYS A 207 35.65 25.69 -35.95
CA LYS A 207 36.44 24.69 -35.22
C LYS A 207 37.61 25.32 -34.42
N GLY A 208 38.07 24.64 -33.37
CA GLY A 208 39.34 24.82 -32.63
C GLY A 208 39.15 24.41 -31.17
N ASN A 209 39.51 23.22 -30.66
CA ASN A 209 40.82 22.54 -30.55
C ASN A 209 41.85 23.38 -29.78
N ASP A 210 42.24 22.89 -28.58
CA ASP A 210 43.51 23.06 -27.82
C ASP A 210 43.16 22.75 -26.34
N ASP A 211 43.35 21.55 -25.76
CA ASP A 211 44.59 20.84 -25.37
C ASP A 211 45.69 21.73 -24.78
N THR A 212 45.83 21.76 -23.44
CA THR A 212 46.97 21.18 -22.70
C THR A 212 47.07 21.68 -21.25
N THR A 213 47.54 20.76 -20.41
CA THR A 213 48.41 20.93 -19.22
C THR A 213 47.83 21.25 -17.82
N LEU A 214 47.87 20.17 -17.03
CA LEU A 214 47.96 20.07 -15.57
C LEU A 214 49.26 20.71 -15.03
N GLY A 215 49.22 21.24 -13.80
CA GLY A 215 50.41 21.39 -12.97
C GLY A 215 50.30 22.41 -11.82
N ASP A 216 50.36 21.89 -10.59
CA ASP A 216 50.74 22.54 -9.32
C ASP A 216 49.92 23.70 -8.74
N ALA A 217 49.25 23.43 -7.60
CA ALA A 217 49.84 23.73 -6.29
C ALA A 217 48.99 23.17 -5.13
N LEU A 218 49.70 22.68 -4.13
CA LEU A 218 49.27 21.96 -2.95
C LEU A 218 48.65 22.85 -1.84
N SER A 219 47.90 22.16 -0.97
CA SER A 219 47.64 22.46 0.44
C SER A 219 46.72 23.64 0.80
N ASP A 220 45.49 23.30 1.19
CA ASP A 220 45.01 23.74 2.51
C ASP A 220 44.01 22.71 3.09
N THR A 221 44.32 22.24 4.30
CA THR A 221 43.43 21.43 5.14
C THR A 221 42.97 22.31 6.29
N VAL A 222 41.78 22.90 6.21
CA VAL A 222 41.05 23.40 7.39
C VAL A 222 39.54 23.25 7.20
N THR A 223 38.99 22.30 7.94
CA THR A 223 37.63 22.20 8.51
C THR A 223 36.57 23.23 8.09
N GLY A 224 35.51 22.75 7.41
CA GLY A 224 34.26 23.50 7.18
C GLY A 224 33.09 22.56 6.84
N GLN A 225 32.08 22.57 7.71
CA GLN A 225 30.86 21.76 7.76
C GLN A 225 29.98 21.82 6.47
N PRO A 226 29.34 20.71 6.02
CA PRO A 226 28.36 20.77 4.94
C PRO A 226 27.07 21.45 5.40
N ASN A 227 26.77 22.59 4.81
CA ASN A 227 25.53 23.34 5.03
C ASN A 227 24.38 22.68 4.26
N ASN A 228 23.64 21.79 4.90
CA ASN A 228 22.34 21.32 4.43
C ASN A 228 21.24 22.17 5.08
N THR A 229 20.77 23.19 4.39
CA THR A 229 19.53 23.89 4.74
C THR A 229 18.68 24.02 3.50
N ASP A 230 17.90 22.97 3.25
CA ASP A 230 16.54 23.10 2.72
C ASP A 230 15.72 21.95 3.33
N SER A 231 15.21 22.20 4.53
CA SER A 231 14.15 21.41 5.15
C SER A 231 12.93 22.31 5.20
N ASP A 232 12.02 22.07 4.27
CA ASP A 232 10.78 22.79 4.10
C ASP A 232 9.95 22.75 5.40
N ALA A 233 9.73 23.92 6.00
CA ALA A 233 9.09 24.10 7.32
C ALA A 233 7.56 23.91 7.29
N GLY A 234 6.98 23.57 6.13
CA GLY A 234 5.53 23.36 5.96
C GLY A 234 5.01 22.04 6.55
N THR A 235 5.81 20.97 6.54
CA THR A 235 5.34 19.61 6.82
C THR A 235 5.22 19.29 8.32
N LEU A 236 6.00 19.95 9.19
CA LEU A 236 5.95 19.76 10.64
C LEU A 236 4.73 20.42 11.31
N LYS A 237 4.18 21.48 10.71
CA LYS A 237 3.07 22.25 11.32
C LYS A 237 1.74 21.49 11.30
N LEU A 238 1.55 20.58 10.34
CA LEU A 238 0.28 19.87 10.16
C LEU A 238 0.17 18.59 11.01
N GLN A 239 1.27 17.88 11.27
CA GLN A 239 1.26 16.70 12.16
C GLN A 239 1.18 17.06 13.66
N GLN A 240 1.68 18.23 14.09
CA GLN A 240 1.53 18.69 15.48
C GLN A 240 0.10 19.18 15.79
N ALA A 241 -0.61 19.75 14.81
CA ALA A 241 -1.97 20.23 15.02
C ALA A 241 -2.96 19.08 15.31
N THR A 242 -2.83 17.94 14.63
CA THR A 242 -3.72 16.78 14.81
C THR A 242 -3.52 16.07 16.15
N LEU A 243 -2.29 16.06 16.67
CA LEU A 243 -1.97 15.46 17.98
C LEU A 243 -2.51 16.30 19.15
N ILE A 244 -2.49 17.64 19.04
CA ILE A 244 -2.97 18.54 20.11
C ILE A 244 -4.51 18.50 20.20
N VAL A 245 -5.21 18.40 19.07
CA VAL A 245 -6.68 18.32 19.05
C VAL A 245 -7.19 17.02 19.67
N SER A 246 -6.51 15.88 19.46
CA SER A 246 -6.91 14.60 20.04
C SER A 246 -6.67 14.54 21.55
N ILE A 247 -5.60 15.18 22.06
CA ILE A 247 -5.35 15.31 23.51
C ILE A 247 -6.40 16.23 24.16
N LEU A 248 -6.76 17.35 23.54
CA LEU A 248 -7.81 18.24 24.06
C LEU A 248 -9.20 17.57 24.06
N ALA A 249 -9.52 16.75 23.07
CA ALA A 249 -10.76 15.96 23.04
C ALA A 249 -10.81 14.91 24.16
N LEU A 250 -9.69 14.23 24.44
CA LEU A 250 -9.56 13.29 25.57
C LEU A 250 -9.75 14.00 26.91
N ILE A 251 -9.12 15.16 27.13
CA ILE A 251 -9.25 15.92 28.38
C ILE A 251 -10.68 16.43 28.59
N MET A 252 -11.36 16.88 27.54
CA MET A 252 -12.77 17.31 27.60
C MET A 252 -13.72 16.16 27.95
N SER A 253 -13.42 14.93 27.52
CA SER A 253 -14.22 13.74 27.87
C SER A 253 -14.15 13.38 29.37
N PHE A 254 -13.00 13.59 30.02
CA PHE A 254 -12.85 13.37 31.46
C PHE A 254 -13.51 14.47 32.32
N LEU A 255 -13.57 15.71 31.83
CA LEU A 255 -14.20 16.81 32.57
C LEU A 255 -15.74 16.69 32.61
N GLY A 256 -16.36 16.13 31.56
CA GLY A 256 -17.80 15.87 31.53
C GLY A 256 -18.28 14.88 32.61
N ILE A 257 -17.44 13.88 32.94
CA ILE A 257 -17.74 12.85 33.95
C ILE A 257 -17.64 13.42 35.37
N ALA A 258 -16.72 14.37 35.62
CA ALA A 258 -16.57 15.01 36.93
C ALA A 258 -17.71 16.02 37.26
N LEU A 259 -18.28 16.67 36.25
CA LEU A 259 -19.41 17.60 36.45
C LEU A 259 -20.76 16.88 36.63
N ALA A 260 -20.95 15.70 36.01
CA ALA A 260 -22.16 14.89 36.18
C ALA A 260 -22.28 14.28 37.59
N THR A 261 -21.16 14.02 38.27
CA THR A 261 -21.15 13.45 39.64
C THR A 261 -21.40 14.50 40.73
N ARG A 262 -21.18 15.80 40.47
CA ARG A 262 -21.41 16.88 41.44
C ARG A 262 -22.87 17.34 41.56
N ARG A 263 -23.69 17.16 40.51
CA ARG A 263 -25.13 17.54 40.56
C ARG A 263 -26.00 16.62 41.43
N LYS A 264 -25.48 15.48 41.88
CA LYS A 264 -26.25 14.50 42.68
C LYS A 264 -26.10 14.69 44.21
N LYS A 265 -25.42 15.75 44.67
CA LYS A 265 -25.15 16.03 46.09
C LYS A 265 -25.76 17.34 46.60
N ARG A 266 -26.70 17.95 45.88
CA ARG A 266 -27.61 18.97 46.41
C ARG A 266 -29.04 18.47 46.30
#